data_AF-A0A7V3BJA5-F1
#
_entry.id   AF-A0A7V3BJA5-F1
#
_cell.length_a   1.000
_cell.length_b   1.000
_cell.length_c   1.000
_cell.angle_alpha   90.00
_cell.angle_beta   90.00
_cell.angle_gamma   90.00
#
_symmetry.space_group_name_H-M   'P 1'
#
loop_
_entity.id
_entity.type
_entity.pdbx_description
1 polymer ?
#
loop_
_entity_poly.entity_id
_entity_poly.type
_entity_poly.pdbx_seq_one_letter_code
_entity_poly.pdbx_strand_id
1 'polypeptide(L)'
;MAPWLLAAAYDSGQRLRHLWANMAYRGQRLREWIAEECGWTLEIMERPRRWGWYPIDVEPPPMPAFTMLPRRWVVERTIAWIGGKRRLSQDDEYVPASSEAMIYLAMSRLMLR
;
A
#
# COMPACT_ATOMS: atom_id res chain seq x y z
N MET A 1 6.65 6.84 11.53
CA MET A 1 6.65 6.22 10.17
C MET A 1 8.07 5.80 9.87
N ALA A 2 8.27 4.60 9.34
CA ALA A 2 9.57 3.98 9.09
C ALA A 2 10.28 4.63 7.89
N PRO A 3 11.18 5.61 8.08
CA PRO A 3 11.87 6.30 6.97
C PRO A 3 12.79 5.32 6.22
N TRP A 4 13.25 4.29 6.92
CA TRP A 4 14.08 3.22 6.39
C TRP A 4 13.45 2.45 5.23
N LEU A 5 12.12 2.29 5.21
CA LEU A 5 11.44 1.59 4.11
C LEU A 5 11.49 2.41 2.82
N LEU A 6 11.27 3.72 2.93
CA LEU A 6 11.31 4.65 1.80
C LEU A 6 12.75 4.90 1.35
N ALA A 7 13.71 4.92 2.28
CA ALA A 7 15.13 4.99 1.96
C ALA A 7 15.60 3.79 1.13
N ALA A 8 15.23 2.56 1.52
CA ALA A 8 15.55 1.37 0.72
C ALA A 8 14.92 1.40 -0.68
N ALA A 9 13.70 1.94 -0.81
CA ALA A 9 13.05 2.15 -2.10
C ALA A 9 13.76 3.23 -2.95
N TYR A 10 14.31 4.26 -2.30
CA TYR A 10 15.06 5.34 -2.93
C TYR A 10 16.37 4.80 -3.53
N ASP A 11 17.11 4.02 -2.75
CA ASP A 11 18.38 3.42 -3.17
C ASP A 11 18.20 2.39 -4.29
N SER A 12 17.06 1.69 -4.31
CA SER A 12 16.78 0.64 -5.29
C SER A 12 16.24 1.14 -6.64
N GLY A 13 15.88 2.43 -6.77
CA GLY A 13 15.22 2.91 -7.99
C GLY A 13 15.37 4.39 -8.30
N GLN A 14 16.25 4.74 -9.24
CA GLN A 14 16.40 6.09 -9.81
C GLN A 14 15.15 6.61 -10.57
N ARG A 15 14.12 5.78 -10.75
CA ARG A 15 12.93 6.09 -11.58
C ARG A 15 11.65 6.31 -10.78
N LEU A 16 11.66 6.07 -9.48
CA LEU A 16 10.49 6.34 -8.65
C LEU A 16 10.29 7.85 -8.58
N ARG A 17 9.04 8.32 -8.80
CA ARG A 17 8.68 9.75 -8.80
C ARG A 17 7.36 10.04 -8.11
N HIS A 18 6.55 9.00 -7.90
CA HIS A 18 5.18 9.13 -7.44
C HIS A 18 4.80 7.94 -6.57
N LEU A 19 4.13 8.22 -5.46
CA LEU A 19 3.67 7.26 -4.48
C LEU A 19 2.16 7.38 -4.31
N TRP A 20 1.49 6.23 -4.31
CA TRP A 20 0.10 6.12 -3.87
C TRP A 20 0.05 5.56 -2.46
N ALA A 21 -0.69 6.21 -1.57
CA ALA A 21 -0.92 5.71 -0.22
C ALA A 21 -2.39 5.81 0.18
N ASN A 22 -2.79 5.05 1.20
CA ASN A 22 -4.15 5.10 1.72
C ASN A 22 -4.36 6.29 2.67
N MET A 23 -5.61 6.50 3.08
CA MET A 23 -6.04 7.57 3.99
C MET A 23 -5.30 7.62 5.35
N ALA A 24 -4.66 6.53 5.81
CA ALA A 24 -3.89 6.53 7.05
C ALA A 24 -2.56 7.31 6.94
N TYR A 25 -2.07 7.55 5.72
CA TYR A 25 -0.79 8.23 5.45
C TYR A 25 -0.95 9.73 5.14
N ARG A 26 -2.02 10.37 5.62
CA ARG A 26 -2.30 11.81 5.39
C ARG A 26 -1.41 12.79 6.15
N GLY A 27 -0.53 12.30 7.03
CA GLY A 27 0.29 13.15 7.89
C GLY A 27 1.15 14.12 7.08
N GLN A 28 1.09 15.40 7.44
CA GLN A 28 1.82 16.47 6.75
C GLN A 28 3.33 16.24 6.75
N ARG A 29 3.89 15.83 7.90
CA ARG A 29 5.31 15.48 8.04
C ARG A 29 5.80 14.43 7.03
N LEU A 30 4.95 13.45 6.66
CA LEU A 30 5.34 12.46 5.65
C LEU A 30 5.42 13.11 4.26
N ARG A 31 4.42 13.92 3.91
CA ARG A 31 4.37 14.60 2.62
C ARG A 31 5.57 15.51 2.41
N GLU A 32 5.90 16.29 3.43
CA GLU A 32 7.07 17.19 3.44
C GLU A 32 8.36 16.39 3.26
N TRP A 33 8.59 15.37 4.07
CA TRP A 33 9.79 14.53 3.98
C TRP A 33 9.95 13.84 2.60
N ILE A 34 8.86 13.31 2.02
CA ILE A 34 8.90 12.67 0.69
C ILE A 34 9.26 13.69 -0.41
N ALA A 35 8.75 14.92 -0.29
CA ALA A 35 9.03 15.97 -1.25
C ALA A 35 10.46 16.51 -1.12
N GLU A 36 10.92 16.74 0.11
CA GLU A 36 12.23 17.35 0.40
C GLU A 36 13.39 16.38 0.22
N GLU A 37 13.29 15.16 0.76
CA GLU A 37 14.39 14.19 0.77
C GLU A 37 14.41 13.30 -0.48
N CYS A 38 13.23 12.95 -1.01
CA CYS A 38 13.13 12.03 -2.14
C CYS A 38 12.78 12.71 -3.46
N GLY A 39 12.28 13.96 -3.44
CA GLY A 39 11.80 14.64 -4.65
C GLY A 39 10.58 13.97 -5.30
N TRP A 40 9.81 13.19 -4.53
CA TRP A 40 8.66 12.44 -5.03
C TRP A 40 7.33 13.13 -4.70
N THR A 41 6.29 12.73 -5.42
CA THR A 41 4.92 13.17 -5.14
C THR A 41 4.15 12.07 -4.39
N LEU A 42 3.31 12.47 -3.43
CA LEU A 42 2.46 11.54 -2.66
C LEU A 42 0.98 11.83 -2.92
N GLU A 43 0.29 10.89 -3.57
CA GLU A 43 -1.16 10.92 -3.74
C GLU A 43 -1.85 10.01 -2.70
N ILE A 44 -2.81 10.57 -1.98
CA ILE A 44 -3.60 9.83 -1.00
C ILE A 44 -4.91 9.39 -1.63
N MET A 45 -5.08 8.08 -1.78
CA MET A 45 -6.31 7.44 -2.24
C MET A 45 -7.33 7.42 -1.10
N GLU A 46 -8.29 8.34 -1.19
CA GLU A 46 -9.35 8.51 -0.20
C GLU A 46 -10.54 7.59 -0.49
N ARG A 47 -11.08 6.97 0.56
CA ARG A 47 -12.39 6.33 0.47
C ARG A 47 -13.48 7.38 0.66
N PRO A 48 -14.60 7.30 -0.06
CA PRO A 48 -15.78 8.06 0.31
C PRO A 48 -16.15 7.74 1.77
N ARG A 49 -16.60 8.75 2.52
CA ARG A 49 -16.96 8.57 3.92
C ARG A 49 -18.27 7.80 4.00
N ARG A 50 -18.21 6.56 4.51
CA ARG A 50 -19.37 5.69 4.70
C ARG A 50 -20.28 6.13 5.83
N TRP A 51 -19.70 6.80 6.82
CA TRP A 51 -20.38 7.24 8.01
C TRP A 51 -20.07 8.71 8.23
N GLY A 52 -21.12 9.46 8.48
CA GLY A 52 -21.10 10.88 8.84
C GLY A 52 -22.18 11.13 9.87
N TRP A 53 -22.03 12.22 10.62
CA TRP A 53 -23.13 12.72 11.43
C TRP A 53 -24.12 13.43 10.51
N TYR A 54 -25.37 12.99 10.54
CA TYR A 54 -26.48 13.63 9.86
C TYR A 54 -27.51 14.06 10.91
N PRO A 55 -28.09 15.27 10.81
CA PRO A 55 -29.24 15.64 11.63
C PRO A 55 -30.37 14.63 11.46
N ILE A 56 -31.20 14.46 12.50
CA ILE A 56 -32.23 13.41 12.54
C ILE A 56 -33.24 13.51 11.38
N ASP A 57 -33.47 14.72 10.88
CA ASP A 57 -34.43 15.01 9.82
C ASP A 57 -33.80 15.05 8.41
N VAL A 58 -32.52 14.69 8.27
CA VAL A 58 -31.81 14.70 6.98
C VAL A 58 -31.46 13.28 6.58
N GLU A 59 -32.03 12.82 5.46
CA GLU A 59 -31.68 11.54 4.89
C GLU A 59 -30.22 11.59 4.37
N PRO A 60 -29.35 10.65 4.79
CA PRO A 60 -27.99 10.61 4.31
C PRO A 60 -27.94 10.32 2.80
N PRO A 61 -26.97 10.88 2.08
CA PRO A 61 -26.82 10.64 0.65
C PRO A 61 -26.63 9.14 0.38
N PRO A 62 -27.17 8.61 -0.74
CA PRO A 62 -27.03 7.22 -1.09
C PRO A 62 -25.54 6.88 -1.28
N MET A 63 -25.07 5.93 -0.48
CA MET A 63 -23.69 5.48 -0.50
C MET A 63 -23.58 4.16 -1.29
N PRO A 64 -22.72 4.07 -2.31
CA PRO A 64 -22.49 2.80 -2.99
C PRO A 64 -21.91 1.77 -2.02
N ALA A 65 -22.38 0.52 -2.11
CA ALA A 65 -21.87 -0.59 -1.30
C ALA A 65 -20.38 -0.90 -1.59
N PHE A 66 -19.94 -0.61 -2.82
CA PHE A 66 -18.57 -0.79 -3.26
C PHE A 66 -18.12 0.41 -4.11
N THR A 67 -16.95 0.94 -3.80
CA THR A 67 -16.28 1.96 -4.61
C THR A 67 -14.89 1.45 -4.97
N MET A 68 -14.60 1.38 -6.28
CA MET A 68 -13.26 1.04 -6.74
C MET A 68 -12.30 2.16 -6.37
N LEU A 69 -11.28 1.84 -5.57
CA LEU A 69 -10.17 2.74 -5.33
C LEU A 69 -9.14 2.60 -6.46
N PRO A 70 -8.70 3.71 -7.07
CA PRO A 70 -7.67 3.66 -8.11
C PRO A 70 -6.41 2.94 -7.62
N ARG A 71 -5.80 2.12 -8.49
CA ARG A 71 -4.53 1.39 -8.27
C ARG A 71 -4.48 0.38 -7.12
N ARG A 72 -5.48 0.33 -6.23
CA ARG A 72 -5.52 -0.57 -5.05
C ARG A 72 -5.37 -2.05 -5.42
N TRP A 73 -6.00 -2.46 -6.51
CA TRP A 73 -5.96 -3.83 -7.02
C TRP A 73 -4.54 -4.31 -7.33
N VAL A 74 -3.59 -3.40 -7.61
CA VAL A 74 -2.19 -3.77 -7.85
C VAL A 74 -1.58 -4.34 -6.58
N VAL A 75 -1.78 -3.68 -5.43
CA VAL A 75 -1.26 -4.12 -4.13
C VAL A 75 -1.95 -5.40 -3.68
N GLU A 76 -3.28 -5.44 -3.76
CA GLU A 76 -4.06 -6.62 -3.35
C GLU A 76 -3.71 -7.85 -4.17
N ARG A 77 -3.45 -7.68 -5.47
CA ARG A 77 -3.00 -8.76 -6.35
C ARG A 77 -1.61 -9.28 -5.95
N THR A 78 -0.66 -8.39 -5.63
CA THR A 78 0.66 -8.82 -5.15
C THR A 78 0.53 -9.62 -3.85
N ILE A 79 -0.30 -9.16 -2.91
CA ILE A 79 -0.57 -9.89 -1.66
C ILE A 79 -1.25 -11.23 -1.96
N ALA A 80 -2.21 -11.28 -2.88
CA ALA A 80 -2.87 -12.53 -3.26
C ALA A 80 -1.89 -13.55 -3.87
N TRP A 81 -0.93 -13.09 -4.68
CA TRP A 81 0.11 -13.97 -5.23
C TRP A 81 1.03 -14.55 -4.15
N ILE A 82 1.43 -13.71 -3.19
CA ILE A 82 2.24 -14.11 -2.03
C ILE A 82 1.45 -15.09 -1.15
N GLY A 83 0.25 -14.71 -0.74
CA GLY A 83 -0.62 -15.50 0.14
C GLY A 83 -1.09 -16.83 -0.47
N GLY A 84 -1.09 -16.93 -1.81
CA GLY A 84 -1.31 -18.20 -2.51
C GLY A 84 -0.18 -19.24 -2.30
N LYS A 85 0.93 -18.86 -1.67
CA LYS A 85 1.98 -19.79 -1.22
C LYS A 85 1.75 -20.09 0.26
N ARG A 86 1.47 -21.36 0.58
CA ARG A 86 1.23 -21.85 1.95
C ARG A 86 2.28 -21.39 2.97
N ARG A 87 3.55 -21.26 2.56
CA ARG A 87 4.64 -20.85 3.46
C ARG A 87 4.65 -19.34 3.76
N LEU A 88 3.97 -18.54 2.94
CA LEU A 88 3.86 -17.08 3.09
C LEU A 88 2.43 -16.65 3.51
N SER A 89 1.53 -17.61 3.81
CA SER A 89 0.20 -17.27 4.33
C SER A 89 0.25 -16.74 5.76
N GLN A 90 1.30 -17.10 6.50
CA GLN A 90 1.62 -16.63 7.83
C GLN A 90 3.14 -16.46 7.93
N ASP A 91 3.61 -15.46 8.70
CA ASP A 91 5.04 -15.26 8.94
C ASP A 91 5.52 -16.25 10.01
N ASP A 92 5.86 -17.46 9.55
CA ASP A 92 6.30 -18.56 10.41
C ASP A 92 7.84 -18.77 10.34
N GLU A 93 8.58 -17.94 9.60
CA GLU A 93 10.02 -18.10 9.48
C GLU A 93 10.75 -17.52 10.69
N TYR A 94 11.77 -18.24 11.17
CA TYR A 94 12.53 -17.84 12.35
C TYR A 94 13.45 -16.62 12.10
N VAL A 95 13.89 -16.41 10.85
CA VAL A 95 14.79 -15.30 10.48
C VAL A 95 14.25 -14.52 9.29
N PRO A 96 14.39 -13.17 9.26
CA PRO A 96 13.88 -12.34 8.17
C PRO A 96 14.44 -12.72 6.80
N ALA A 97 15.71 -13.15 6.73
CA ALA A 97 16.35 -13.57 5.49
C ALA A 97 15.63 -14.78 4.84
N SER A 98 15.03 -15.66 5.64
CA SER A 98 14.25 -16.78 5.12
C SER A 98 12.91 -16.32 4.54
N SER A 99 12.19 -15.42 5.23
CA SER A 99 10.97 -14.81 4.71
C SER A 99 11.24 -14.06 3.39
N GLU A 100 12.34 -13.30 3.34
CA GLU A 100 12.76 -12.57 2.13
C GLU A 100 13.05 -13.52 0.96
N ALA A 101 13.82 -14.59 1.19
CA ALA A 101 14.11 -15.59 0.16
C ALA A 101 12.83 -16.27 -0.38
N MET A 102 11.87 -16.56 0.50
CA MET A 102 10.59 -17.14 0.11
C MET A 102 9.75 -16.18 -0.75
N ILE A 103 9.77 -14.87 -0.44
CA ILE A 103 9.11 -13.84 -1.27
C ILE A 103 9.74 -13.79 -2.66
N TYR A 104 11.08 -13.77 -2.77
CA TYR A 104 11.75 -13.80 -4.07
C TYR A 104 11.39 -15.05 -4.87
N LEU A 105 11.40 -16.24 -4.25
CA LEU A 105 11.03 -17.47 -4.92
C LEU A 105 9.58 -17.44 -5.44
N ALA A 106 8.66 -16.88 -4.66
CA ALA A 106 7.27 -16.71 -5.05
C ALA A 106 7.12 -15.78 -6.27
N MET A 107 7.85 -14.67 -6.29
CA MET A 107 7.83 -13.69 -7.39
C MET A 107 8.51 -14.21 -8.66
N SER A 108 9.67 -14.88 -8.55
CA SER A 108 10.35 -15.49 -9.69
C SER A 108 9.46 -16.49 -10.42
N ARG A 109 8.67 -17.27 -9.68
CA ARG A 109 7.70 -18.21 -10.28
C ARG A 109 6.60 -17.51 -11.10
N LEU A 110 6.24 -16.27 -10.79
CA LEU A 110 5.29 -15.49 -11.60
C LEU A 110 5.93 -15.01 -12.91
N MET A 111 7.22 -14.66 -12.87
CA MET A 111 7.96 -14.17 -14.04
C MET A 111 8.31 -15.29 -15.03
N LEU A 112 8.38 -16.54 -14.56
CA LEU A 112 8.67 -17.73 -15.38
C LEU A 112 7.42 -18.35 -16.05
N ARG A 113 6.27 -17.67 -15.99
CA ARG A 113 5.03 -18.07 -16.67
C ARG A 113 4.79 -17.20 -17.89
#